data_AF-Q2HBL5-F1
#
_entry.id   AF-Q2HBL5-F1
#
_cell.length_a   1.000
_cell.length_b   1.000
_cell.length_c   1.000
_cell.angle_alpha   90.00
_cell.angle_beta   90.00
_cell.angle_gamma   90.00
#
_symmetry.space_group_name_H-M   'P 1'
#
loop_
_entity.id
_entity.type
_entity.pdbx_description
1 polymer ?
#
loop_
_entity_poly.entity_id
_entity_poly.type
_entity_poly.pdbx_seq_one_letter_code
_entity_poly.pdbx_strand_id
1 'polypeptide(L)'
;MSSIIRLVAAIGLTILFTGRAHAKVHGVFAHYMVGGMSTIDQALTDVKEAQSLGLDAFALNVQQPDAWWTRASLEFLFEAASQQDFKLFFSMDMAVIPSPSDCTSLLTKYITHPAYYHHANRPFLSTFRGGANSNANTQWTSVFQSLPATKNNPYFIPNFEDHPSVTEGTYPPSIFTTFPATSGLMGWETAWPPSGSPASTLNLTLTTDETNLAVTRAAKKGLHAPAVHLSNASTTRSTATGSGSGGLTLPRRLAGGAGAAAGVCRGADVE
;
A
#
# COMPACT_ATOMS: atom_id res chain seq x y z
N MET A 1 50.05 60.12 -12.91
CA MET A 1 49.56 59.62 -14.20
C MET A 1 49.67 58.09 -14.19
N SER A 2 48.50 57.43 -14.21
CA SER A 2 48.20 56.03 -14.57
C SER A 2 49.05 54.88 -14.01
N SER A 3 48.58 54.28 -12.91
CA SER A 3 48.94 52.92 -12.49
C SER A 3 48.04 51.88 -13.17
N ILE A 4 48.69 50.83 -13.64
CA ILE A 4 48.14 49.60 -14.24
C ILE A 4 47.27 48.84 -13.23
N ILE A 5 46.02 48.54 -13.59
CA ILE A 5 45.25 47.44 -12.98
C ILE A 5 44.54 46.67 -14.10
N ARG A 6 44.94 45.42 -14.29
CA ARG A 6 44.30 44.43 -15.16
C ARG A 6 43.04 43.91 -14.45
N LEU A 7 41.89 44.05 -15.09
CA LEU A 7 40.63 43.47 -14.63
C LEU A 7 40.58 41.99 -15.09
N VAL A 8 40.82 41.06 -14.16
CA VAL A 8 40.43 39.65 -14.32
C VAL A 8 39.07 39.53 -13.62
N ALA A 9 37.99 39.57 -14.40
CA ALA A 9 36.66 39.26 -13.89
C ALA A 9 36.50 37.73 -13.84
N ALA A 10 36.55 37.17 -12.64
CA ALA A 10 36.29 35.76 -12.38
C ALA A 10 34.82 35.45 -12.67
N ILE A 11 34.61 34.36 -13.41
CA ILE A 11 33.32 33.76 -13.73
C ILE A 11 32.70 33.23 -12.43
N GLY A 12 31.71 33.95 -11.89
CA GLY A 12 30.82 33.42 -10.86
C GLY A 12 29.63 32.73 -11.51
N LEU A 13 29.75 31.43 -11.78
CA LEU A 13 28.58 30.60 -12.13
C LEU A 13 27.76 30.39 -10.85
N THR A 14 26.78 31.25 -10.61
CA THR A 14 25.75 30.99 -9.60
C THR A 14 24.85 29.87 -10.13
N ILE A 15 25.11 28.64 -9.70
CA ILE A 15 24.16 27.53 -9.85
C ILE A 15 22.98 27.84 -8.92
N LEU A 16 21.95 28.50 -9.45
CA LEU A 16 20.63 28.47 -8.82
C LEU A 16 20.13 27.02 -8.94
N PHE A 17 20.32 26.24 -7.88
CA PHE A 17 19.46 25.09 -7.63
C PHE A 17 18.05 25.64 -7.34
N THR A 18 17.28 25.93 -8.40
CA THR A 18 15.83 25.99 -8.27
C THR A 18 15.35 24.55 -8.07
N GLY A 19 15.48 24.08 -6.82
CA GLY A 19 14.75 22.92 -6.35
C GLY A 19 13.26 23.21 -6.46
N ARG A 20 12.65 22.79 -7.57
CA ARG A 20 11.33 22.20 -7.48
C ARG A 20 11.57 20.72 -7.33
N ALA A 21 11.60 20.26 -6.08
CA ALA A 21 11.38 18.85 -5.82
C ALA A 21 10.05 18.50 -6.53
N HIS A 22 10.12 17.62 -7.52
CA HIS A 22 8.93 16.94 -8.02
C HIS A 22 8.44 16.01 -6.91
N ALA A 23 7.78 16.56 -5.88
CA ALA A 23 7.02 15.77 -4.93
C ALA A 23 5.64 15.55 -5.55
N LYS A 24 5.56 14.62 -6.50
CA LYS A 24 4.29 14.06 -6.96
C LYS A 24 4.51 12.68 -7.59
N VAL A 25 4.97 11.72 -6.78
CA VAL A 25 4.94 10.30 -7.17
C VAL A 25 3.72 9.69 -6.49
N HIS A 26 2.57 9.77 -7.18
CA HIS A 26 1.38 9.01 -6.78
C HIS A 26 1.59 7.56 -7.14
N GLY A 27 2.00 6.72 -6.19
CA GLY A 27 2.00 5.28 -6.42
C GLY A 27 0.57 4.80 -6.65
N VAL A 28 0.35 4.08 -7.74
CA VAL A 28 -0.92 3.40 -8.08
C VAL A 28 -0.77 1.93 -7.69
N PHE A 29 -1.57 1.48 -6.72
CA PHE A 29 -1.44 0.17 -6.09
C PHE A 29 -2.69 -0.65 -6.30
N ALA A 30 -2.58 -1.93 -6.61
CA ALA A 30 -3.73 -2.82 -6.57
C ALA A 30 -3.70 -3.69 -5.33
N HIS A 31 -4.87 -3.91 -4.71
CA HIS A 31 -5.03 -4.94 -3.70
C HIS A 31 -4.74 -6.32 -4.32
N TYR A 32 -3.99 -7.15 -3.61
CA TYR A 32 -3.58 -8.45 -4.12
C TYR A 32 -3.69 -9.50 -3.01
N MET A 33 -4.61 -10.44 -3.17
CA MET A 33 -4.75 -11.58 -2.26
C MET A 33 -3.60 -12.55 -2.43
N VAL A 34 -2.80 -12.69 -1.37
CA VAL A 34 -1.78 -13.72 -1.31
C VAL A 34 -2.46 -15.06 -1.06
N GLY A 35 -2.63 -15.82 -2.14
CA GLY A 35 -2.98 -17.23 -2.14
C GLY A 35 -1.84 -18.07 -2.71
N GLY A 36 -1.95 -19.39 -2.57
CA GLY A 36 -0.93 -20.33 -3.05
C GLY A 36 -0.50 -20.09 -4.50
N MET A 37 0.80 -20.28 -4.74
CA MET A 37 1.43 -20.30 -6.05
C MET A 37 2.28 -21.56 -6.17
N SER A 38 2.32 -22.12 -7.37
CA SER A 38 3.10 -23.33 -7.65
C SER A 38 4.43 -23.02 -8.34
N THR A 39 4.54 -21.88 -9.03
CA THR A 39 5.73 -21.51 -9.81
C THR A 39 5.94 -19.99 -9.86
N ILE A 40 7.17 -19.59 -10.16
CA ILE A 40 7.55 -18.20 -10.45
C ILE A 40 6.82 -17.62 -11.67
N ASP A 41 6.49 -18.44 -12.67
CA ASP A 41 5.82 -17.99 -13.90
C ASP A 41 4.44 -17.38 -13.64
N GLN A 42 3.74 -17.86 -12.61
CA GLN A 42 2.46 -17.28 -12.19
C GLN A 42 2.66 -15.85 -11.67
N ALA A 43 3.67 -15.63 -10.81
CA ALA A 43 4.00 -14.31 -10.29
C ALA A 43 4.50 -13.37 -11.40
N LEU A 44 5.32 -13.86 -12.35
CA LEU A 44 5.77 -13.07 -13.50
C LEU A 44 4.62 -12.64 -14.40
N THR A 45 3.65 -13.53 -14.62
CA THR A 45 2.44 -13.22 -15.41
C THR A 45 1.64 -12.12 -14.72
N ASP A 46 1.35 -12.28 -13.42
CA ASP A 46 0.61 -11.32 -12.63
C ASP A 46 1.29 -9.93 -12.61
N VAL A 47 2.61 -9.88 -12.42
CA VAL A 47 3.38 -8.63 -12.42
C VAL A 47 3.34 -7.94 -13.79
N LYS A 48 3.54 -8.69 -14.89
CA LYS A 48 3.51 -8.11 -16.25
C LYS A 48 2.12 -7.58 -16.63
N GLU A 49 1.07 -8.32 -16.28
CA GLU A 49 -0.30 -7.87 -16.48
C GLU A 49 -0.58 -6.60 -15.66
N ALA A 50 -0.16 -6.54 -14.40
CA ALA A 50 -0.30 -5.34 -13.57
C ALA A 50 0.42 -4.12 -14.14
N GLN A 51 1.65 -4.29 -14.64
CA GLN A 51 2.38 -3.23 -15.33
C GLN A 51 1.66 -2.77 -16.60
N SER A 52 1.05 -3.69 -17.36
CA SER A 52 0.25 -3.34 -18.55
C SER A 52 -1.00 -2.51 -18.21
N LEU A 53 -1.48 -2.59 -16.97
CA LEU A 53 -2.57 -1.79 -16.42
C LEU A 53 -2.10 -0.47 -15.79
N GLY A 54 -0.79 -0.20 -15.79
CA GLY A 54 -0.21 1.02 -15.21
C GLY A 54 -0.13 1.02 -13.68
N LEU A 55 -0.08 -0.15 -13.06
CA LEU A 55 0.13 -0.29 -11.62
C LEU A 55 1.62 -0.19 -11.28
N ASP A 56 1.94 0.46 -10.16
CA ASP A 56 3.31 0.60 -9.65
C ASP A 56 3.64 -0.47 -8.59
N ALA A 57 2.62 -0.92 -7.85
CA ALA A 57 2.82 -1.93 -6.82
C ALA A 57 1.59 -2.80 -6.54
N PHE A 58 1.83 -3.95 -5.89
CA PHE A 58 0.77 -4.68 -5.18
C PHE A 58 0.77 -4.37 -3.69
N ALA A 59 -0.43 -4.12 -3.16
CA ALA A 59 -0.74 -4.16 -1.74
C ALA A 59 -1.10 -5.61 -1.36
N LEU A 60 -0.10 -6.37 -0.89
CA LEU A 60 -0.21 -7.80 -0.62
C LEU A 60 -1.06 -8.05 0.63
N ASN A 61 -2.33 -8.45 0.45
CA ASN A 61 -3.18 -8.94 1.52
C ASN A 61 -2.69 -10.31 1.99
N VAL A 62 -2.17 -10.35 3.22
CA VAL A 62 -1.61 -11.56 3.85
C VAL A 62 -2.48 -11.95 5.03
N GLN A 63 -3.06 -13.15 4.99
CA GLN A 63 -3.94 -13.70 6.04
C GLN A 63 -3.24 -14.70 6.97
N GLN A 64 -2.26 -15.46 6.46
CA GLN A 64 -1.55 -16.49 7.22
C GLN A 64 -0.04 -16.31 7.06
N PRO A 65 0.61 -15.42 7.85
CA PRO A 65 2.02 -15.07 7.69
C PRO A 65 2.99 -16.26 7.73
N ASP A 66 2.67 -17.27 8.55
CA ASP A 66 3.54 -18.43 8.79
C ASP A 66 3.24 -19.64 7.92
N ALA A 67 2.14 -19.63 7.16
CA ALA A 67 1.81 -20.75 6.31
C ALA A 67 2.86 -20.94 5.21
N TRP A 68 3.27 -22.20 4.99
CA TRP A 68 4.32 -22.53 4.01
C TRP A 68 3.98 -22.02 2.60
N TRP A 69 2.70 -22.10 2.22
CA TRP A 69 2.22 -21.66 0.92
C TRP A 69 2.22 -20.13 0.78
N THR A 70 1.98 -19.38 1.87
CA THR A 70 2.13 -17.93 1.90
C THR A 70 3.58 -17.57 1.65
N ARG A 71 4.50 -18.20 2.39
CA ARG A 71 5.94 -17.92 2.30
C ARG A 71 6.49 -18.21 0.90
N ALA A 72 6.13 -19.35 0.30
CA ALA A 72 6.51 -19.70 -1.07
C ALA A 72 5.96 -18.69 -2.10
N SER A 73 4.69 -18.29 -1.96
CA SER A 73 4.07 -17.32 -2.87
C SER A 73 4.73 -15.93 -2.77
N LEU A 74 5.08 -15.51 -1.56
CA LEU A 74 5.81 -14.26 -1.35
C LEU A 74 7.21 -14.30 -1.96
N GLU A 75 7.92 -15.43 -1.87
CA GLU A 75 9.23 -15.61 -2.53
C GLU A 75 9.10 -15.42 -4.05
N PHE A 76 8.13 -16.09 -4.68
CA PHE A 76 7.89 -15.92 -6.12
C PHE A 76 7.49 -14.48 -6.48
N LEU A 77 6.64 -13.84 -5.70
CA LEU A 77 6.22 -12.46 -5.93
C LEU A 77 7.39 -11.48 -5.85
N PHE A 78 8.18 -11.54 -4.77
CA PHE A 78 9.33 -10.63 -4.59
C PHE A 78 10.45 -10.88 -5.61
N GLU A 79 10.63 -12.12 -6.05
CA GLU A 79 11.53 -12.46 -7.15
C GLU A 79 11.02 -11.87 -8.48
N ALA A 80 9.76 -12.13 -8.86
CA ALA A 80 9.16 -11.62 -10.10
C ALA A 80 9.17 -10.09 -10.13
N ALA A 81 8.83 -9.44 -9.01
CA ALA A 81 8.84 -7.99 -8.89
C ALA A 81 10.24 -7.40 -9.07
N SER A 82 11.28 -8.05 -8.52
CA SER A 82 12.68 -7.65 -8.76
C SER A 82 13.07 -7.75 -10.22
N GLN A 83 12.65 -8.83 -10.90
CA GLN A 83 12.98 -9.04 -12.31
C GLN A 83 12.30 -8.03 -13.25
N GLN A 84 11.18 -7.45 -12.84
CA GLN A 84 10.39 -6.53 -13.68
C GLN A 84 10.42 -5.07 -13.20
N ASP A 85 11.23 -4.73 -12.19
CA ASP A 85 11.23 -3.43 -11.49
C ASP A 85 9.84 -2.99 -10.98
N PHE A 86 9.01 -3.96 -10.61
CA PHE A 86 7.72 -3.73 -9.98
C PHE A 86 7.88 -3.68 -8.46
N LYS A 87 6.97 -3.01 -7.75
CA LYS A 87 7.04 -2.88 -6.29
C LYS A 87 5.97 -3.68 -5.57
N LEU A 88 6.23 -4.02 -4.32
CA LEU A 88 5.31 -4.75 -3.45
C LEU A 88 5.36 -4.14 -2.06
N PHE A 89 4.24 -4.12 -1.35
CA PHE A 89 4.22 -3.86 0.09
C PHE A 89 3.17 -4.72 0.77
N PHE A 90 3.29 -4.85 2.09
CA PHE A 90 2.34 -5.65 2.85
C PHE A 90 1.11 -4.84 3.27
N SER A 91 -0.05 -5.48 3.10
CA SER A 91 -1.33 -5.11 3.70
C SER A 91 -1.75 -6.26 4.62
N MET A 92 -1.29 -6.26 5.87
CA MET A 92 -1.55 -7.41 6.78
C MET A 92 -3.04 -7.50 7.11
N ASP A 93 -3.65 -8.66 6.91
CA ASP A 93 -5.08 -8.87 7.15
C ASP A 93 -5.35 -9.16 8.63
N MET A 94 -5.59 -8.10 9.39
CA MET A 94 -5.83 -8.15 10.83
C MET A 94 -7.26 -8.58 11.17
N ALA A 95 -8.10 -8.88 10.17
CA ALA A 95 -9.40 -9.52 10.40
C ALA A 95 -9.22 -10.99 10.82
N VAL A 96 -8.11 -11.61 10.40
CA VAL A 96 -7.79 -13.02 10.67
C VAL A 96 -6.43 -13.23 11.34
N ILE A 97 -5.49 -12.28 11.21
CA ILE A 97 -4.23 -12.32 11.95
C ILE A 97 -4.50 -11.90 13.41
N PRO A 98 -4.21 -12.75 14.42
CA PRO A 98 -4.57 -12.46 15.80
C PRO A 98 -3.85 -11.25 16.41
N SER A 99 -2.57 -11.05 16.06
CA SER A 99 -1.74 -10.00 16.67
C SER A 99 -0.73 -9.42 15.67
N PRO A 100 -0.42 -8.11 15.74
CA PRO A 100 0.67 -7.52 14.95
C PRO A 100 2.02 -8.24 15.10
N SER A 101 2.28 -8.86 16.26
CA SER A 101 3.51 -9.64 16.49
C SER A 101 3.70 -10.78 15.48
N ASP A 102 2.61 -11.37 15.01
CA ASP A 102 2.62 -12.50 14.08
C ASP A 102 3.08 -12.06 12.67
N CYS A 103 3.10 -10.75 12.41
CA CYS A 103 3.59 -10.15 11.17
C CYS A 103 5.12 -9.97 11.16
N THR A 104 5.77 -10.00 12.33
CA THR A 104 7.16 -9.55 12.50
C THR A 104 8.15 -10.32 11.64
N SER A 105 8.00 -11.64 11.53
CA SER A 105 8.93 -12.47 10.76
C SER A 105 8.95 -12.09 9.27
N LEU A 106 7.77 -11.90 8.67
CA LEU A 106 7.65 -11.47 7.27
C LEU A 106 8.19 -10.05 7.08
N LEU A 107 7.84 -9.12 7.97
CA LEU A 107 8.31 -7.74 7.88
C LEU A 107 9.84 -7.69 7.95
N THR A 108 10.45 -8.34 8.94
CA THR A 108 11.92 -8.39 9.07
C THR A 108 12.59 -9.00 7.83
N LYS A 109 11.99 -10.02 7.19
CA LYS A 109 12.54 -10.65 5.98
C LYS A 109 12.52 -9.73 4.76
N TYR A 110 11.42 -8.99 4.53
CA TYR A 110 11.19 -8.34 3.23
C TYR A 110 11.30 -6.81 3.25
N ILE A 111 11.28 -6.15 4.42
CA ILE A 111 11.16 -4.69 4.47
C ILE A 111 12.37 -3.94 3.88
N THR A 112 13.53 -4.60 3.81
CA THR A 112 14.75 -4.10 3.17
C THR A 112 14.93 -4.60 1.74
N HIS A 113 14.00 -5.39 1.21
CA HIS A 113 14.10 -5.99 -0.10
C HIS A 113 14.02 -4.91 -1.20
N PRO A 114 14.80 -4.98 -2.30
CA PRO A 114 14.82 -3.95 -3.35
C PRO A 114 13.47 -3.71 -4.05
N ALA A 115 12.65 -4.76 -4.17
CA ALA A 115 11.29 -4.65 -4.69
C ALA A 115 10.25 -4.19 -3.64
N TYR A 116 10.63 -3.94 -2.38
CA TYR A 116 9.70 -3.43 -1.37
C TYR A 116 9.42 -1.94 -1.62
N TYR A 117 8.14 -1.56 -1.69
CA TYR A 117 7.74 -0.18 -1.93
C TYR A 117 8.10 0.71 -0.73
N HIS A 118 8.76 1.83 -1.00
CA HIS A 118 9.15 2.80 0.00
C HIS A 118 8.57 4.16 -0.35
N HIS A 119 8.02 4.85 0.66
CA HIS A 119 7.59 6.24 0.55
C HIS A 119 8.46 7.09 1.47
N ALA A 120 9.04 8.16 0.93
CA ALA A 120 10.00 9.00 1.67
C ALA A 120 11.12 8.18 2.38
N ASN A 121 11.68 7.20 1.67
CA ASN A 121 12.69 6.24 2.15
C ASN A 121 12.27 5.36 3.36
N ARG A 122 11.00 5.44 3.77
CA ARG A 122 10.41 4.60 4.81
C ARG A 122 9.64 3.45 4.12
N PRO A 123 9.74 2.22 4.63
CA PRO A 123 9.03 1.10 4.04
C PRO A 123 7.53 1.30 4.22
N PHE A 124 6.78 1.16 3.13
CA PHE A 124 5.34 1.37 3.16
C PHE A 124 4.65 0.15 3.76
N LEU A 125 3.75 0.34 4.71
CA LEU A 125 3.05 -0.75 5.37
C LEU A 125 1.58 -0.37 5.56
N SER A 126 0.69 -1.30 5.25
CA SER A 126 -0.76 -1.15 5.45
C SER A 126 -1.32 -2.36 6.21
N THR A 127 -2.59 -2.27 6.56
CA THR A 127 -3.41 -3.36 7.09
C THR A 127 -4.75 -3.37 6.38
N PHE A 128 -5.42 -4.52 6.40
CA PHE A 128 -6.88 -4.58 6.34
C PHE A 128 -7.37 -4.80 7.77
N ARG A 129 -8.19 -3.87 8.29
CA ARG A 129 -8.67 -3.85 9.68
C ARG A 129 -7.55 -3.80 10.73
N GLY A 130 -7.92 -4.08 11.99
CA GLY A 130 -7.03 -4.11 13.16
C GLY A 130 -7.23 -2.90 14.08
N GLY A 131 -8.15 -2.01 13.73
CA GLY A 131 -8.50 -0.83 14.52
C GLY A 131 -9.35 -1.17 15.75
N ALA A 132 -10.14 -2.25 15.73
CA ALA A 132 -11.00 -2.61 16.86
C ALA A 132 -10.22 -2.97 18.14
N ASN A 133 -8.95 -3.34 18.01
CA ASN A 133 -8.08 -3.64 19.13
C ASN A 133 -7.52 -2.36 19.76
N SER A 134 -7.93 -2.06 20.99
CA SER A 134 -7.49 -0.86 21.74
C SER A 134 -5.97 -0.79 21.97
N ASN A 135 -5.26 -1.92 21.89
CA ASN A 135 -3.81 -1.99 22.05
C ASN A 135 -3.05 -1.94 20.72
N ALA A 136 -3.74 -1.81 19.58
CA ALA A 136 -3.11 -1.93 18.26
C ALA A 136 -1.98 -0.92 18.06
N ASN A 137 -2.12 0.33 18.53
CA ASN A 137 -1.03 1.32 18.43
C ASN A 137 0.25 0.82 19.12
N THR A 138 0.15 0.40 20.38
CA THR A 138 1.28 -0.10 21.16
C THR A 138 1.88 -1.36 20.54
N GLN A 139 1.04 -2.31 20.11
CA GLN A 139 1.50 -3.54 19.47
C GLN A 139 2.25 -3.27 18.16
N TRP A 140 1.74 -2.39 17.29
CA TRP A 140 2.44 -2.00 16.06
C TRP A 140 3.75 -1.27 16.35
N THR A 141 3.78 -0.37 17.35
CA THR A 141 5.05 0.28 17.73
C THR A 141 6.11 -0.71 18.21
N SER A 142 5.71 -1.75 18.97
CA SER A 142 6.62 -2.82 19.37
C SER A 142 7.15 -3.62 18.18
N VAL A 143 6.28 -3.92 17.20
CA VAL A 143 6.71 -4.54 15.94
C VAL A 143 7.73 -3.66 15.24
N PHE A 144 7.46 -2.36 15.09
CA PHE A 144 8.37 -1.43 14.39
C PHE A 144 9.74 -1.37 15.04
N GLN A 145 9.80 -1.34 16.37
CA GLN A 145 11.04 -1.36 17.14
C GLN A 145 11.87 -2.64 16.94
N SER A 146 11.23 -3.76 16.59
CA SER A 146 11.91 -5.03 16.32
C SER A 146 12.45 -5.17 14.89
N LEU A 147 12.08 -4.26 13.98
CA LEU A 147 12.53 -4.27 12.59
C LEU A 147 14.00 -3.79 12.49
N PRO A 148 14.70 -4.07 11.37
CA PRO A 148 16.05 -3.59 11.14
C PRO A 148 16.15 -2.08 11.39
N ALA A 149 17.20 -1.64 12.10
CA ALA A 149 17.35 -0.24 12.54
C ALA A 149 17.28 0.79 11.40
N THR A 150 17.68 0.41 10.18
CA THR A 150 17.61 1.26 8.98
C THR A 150 16.18 1.46 8.46
N LYS A 151 15.21 0.67 8.94
CA LYS A 151 13.83 0.57 8.45
C LYS A 151 12.79 0.41 9.57
N ASN A 152 13.14 0.69 10.82
CA ASN A 152 12.28 0.58 12.01
C ASN A 152 11.26 1.72 12.20
N ASN A 153 11.09 2.56 11.19
CA ASN A 153 10.07 3.61 11.14
C ASN A 153 9.23 3.50 9.86
N PRO A 154 8.38 2.48 9.71
CA PRO A 154 7.57 2.30 8.51
C PRO A 154 6.65 3.48 8.25
N TYR A 155 6.40 3.76 6.98
CA TYR A 155 5.33 4.65 6.54
C TYR A 155 4.00 3.89 6.66
N PHE A 156 3.48 3.87 7.89
CA PHE A 156 2.35 3.02 8.26
C PHE A 156 1.00 3.70 7.94
N ILE A 157 0.25 3.14 6.98
CA ILE A 157 -1.02 3.66 6.48
C ILE A 157 -2.06 2.55 6.62
N PRO A 158 -2.60 2.28 7.82
CA PRO A 158 -3.56 1.21 8.00
C PRO A 158 -4.93 1.56 7.44
N ASN A 159 -5.71 0.53 7.13
CA ASN A 159 -7.16 0.62 7.10
C ASN A 159 -7.69 0.13 8.47
N PHE A 160 -8.28 1.04 9.24
CA PHE A 160 -8.89 0.76 10.55
C PHE A 160 -10.41 0.89 10.49
N GLU A 161 -11.03 0.40 9.41
CA GLU A 161 -12.49 0.45 9.21
C GLU A 161 -13.30 -0.17 10.35
N ASP A 162 -12.70 -1.12 11.06
CA ASP A 162 -13.29 -1.86 12.17
C ASP A 162 -13.19 -1.12 13.52
N HIS A 163 -12.52 0.04 13.57
CA HIS A 163 -12.49 0.85 14.79
C HIS A 163 -13.89 1.42 15.07
N PRO A 164 -14.42 1.34 16.32
CA PRO A 164 -15.80 1.73 16.64
C PRO A 164 -16.19 3.18 16.34
N SER A 165 -15.22 4.07 16.19
CA SER A 165 -15.45 5.47 15.85
C SER A 165 -15.48 5.75 14.34
N VAL A 166 -15.21 4.75 13.50
CA VAL A 166 -15.26 4.86 12.04
C VAL A 166 -16.68 4.54 11.60
N THR A 167 -17.23 5.34 10.67
CA THR A 167 -18.60 5.17 10.18
C THR A 167 -18.57 5.22 8.66
N GLU A 168 -19.00 4.13 8.00
CA GLU A 168 -19.02 4.01 6.54
C GLU A 168 -17.67 4.40 5.89
N GLY A 169 -16.56 3.91 6.45
CA GLY A 169 -15.20 4.21 5.99
C GLY A 169 -14.71 5.63 6.30
N THR A 170 -15.51 6.49 6.94
CA THR A 170 -15.12 7.85 7.32
C THR A 170 -14.44 7.85 8.69
N TYR A 171 -13.19 8.32 8.75
CA TYR A 171 -12.42 8.39 9.98
C TYR A 171 -12.64 9.71 10.72
N PRO A 172 -12.83 9.68 12.06
CA PRO A 172 -12.90 10.91 12.83
C PRO A 172 -11.49 11.50 13.05
N PRO A 173 -11.35 12.82 13.26
CA PRO A 173 -10.05 13.45 13.54
C PRO A 173 -9.29 12.83 14.71
N SER A 174 -10.00 12.29 15.72
CA SER A 174 -9.41 11.63 16.88
C SER A 174 -8.64 10.35 16.55
N ILE A 175 -8.79 9.78 15.35
CA ILE A 175 -8.10 8.56 14.95
C ILE A 175 -6.58 8.69 15.07
N PHE A 176 -6.01 9.85 14.74
CA PHE A 176 -4.57 10.11 14.84
C PHE A 176 -4.08 10.34 16.27
N THR A 177 -4.98 10.73 17.18
CA THR A 177 -4.68 10.78 18.62
C THR A 177 -4.76 9.39 19.26
N THR A 178 -5.67 8.53 18.79
CA THR A 178 -5.78 7.13 19.24
C THR A 178 -4.62 6.28 18.71
N PHE A 179 -4.21 6.51 17.46
CA PHE A 179 -3.16 5.75 16.78
C PHE A 179 -2.03 6.65 16.27
N PRO A 180 -1.21 7.25 17.15
CA PRO A 180 -0.15 8.18 16.76
C PRO A 180 0.92 7.57 15.84
N ALA A 181 1.10 6.25 15.85
CA ALA A 181 2.04 5.54 14.99
C ALA A 181 1.64 5.57 13.49
N THR A 182 0.39 5.90 13.17
CA THR A 182 -0.09 6.00 11.79
C THR A 182 0.50 7.24 11.11
N SER A 183 0.90 7.08 9.85
CA SER A 183 1.43 8.14 8.98
C SER A 183 0.36 8.74 8.05
N GLY A 184 -0.86 8.21 8.13
CA GLY A 184 -1.99 8.47 7.25
C GLY A 184 -2.98 7.29 7.32
N LEU A 185 -3.97 7.27 6.44
CA LEU A 185 -5.05 6.26 6.45
C LEU A 185 -5.33 5.73 5.05
N MET A 186 -5.71 4.46 4.96
CA MET A 186 -6.15 3.79 3.73
C MET A 186 -7.66 3.52 3.82
N GLY A 187 -8.37 3.75 2.73
CA GLY A 187 -9.79 3.43 2.61
C GLY A 187 -10.01 2.38 1.53
N TRP A 188 -10.10 1.09 1.89
CA TRP A 188 -10.51 0.03 0.96
C TRP A 188 -12.01 0.09 0.63
N GLU A 189 -12.77 0.90 1.36
CA GLU A 189 -14.23 0.87 1.40
C GLU A 189 -14.82 1.54 0.14
N THR A 190 -14.02 2.39 -0.50
CA THR A 190 -14.28 2.96 -1.82
C THR A 190 -13.70 2.13 -2.96
N ALA A 191 -13.01 1.00 -2.67
CA ALA A 191 -12.38 0.16 -3.70
C ALA A 191 -13.36 -0.81 -4.38
N TRP A 192 -14.45 -1.15 -3.69
CA TRP A 192 -15.40 -2.19 -4.09
C TRP A 192 -16.83 -1.62 -4.11
N PRO A 193 -17.70 -2.09 -5.02
CA PRO A 193 -19.11 -1.76 -4.97
C PRO A 193 -19.75 -2.34 -3.69
N PRO A 194 -20.77 -1.68 -3.11
CA PRO A 194 -21.58 -2.26 -2.05
C PRO A 194 -22.10 -3.63 -2.47
N SER A 195 -22.19 -4.56 -1.51
CA SER A 195 -22.67 -5.92 -1.75
C SER A 195 -24.01 -5.89 -2.50
N GLY A 196 -24.06 -6.54 -3.68
CA GLY A 196 -25.25 -6.59 -4.53
C GLY A 196 -25.39 -5.48 -5.58
N SER A 197 -24.45 -4.52 -5.66
CA SER A 197 -24.44 -3.49 -6.71
C SER A 197 -23.61 -3.92 -7.93
N PRO A 198 -24.08 -3.66 -9.17
CA PRO A 198 -23.28 -3.95 -10.36
C PRO A 198 -22.01 -3.07 -10.40
N ALA A 199 -20.89 -3.70 -10.74
CA ALA A 199 -19.57 -3.07 -10.84
C ALA A 199 -19.49 -1.89 -11.85
N SER A 200 -20.46 -1.78 -12.76
CA SER A 200 -20.44 -0.89 -13.91
C SER A 200 -21.05 0.51 -13.69
N THR A 201 -21.46 0.88 -12.48
CA THR A 201 -22.17 2.16 -12.24
C THR A 201 -21.68 2.99 -11.06
N LEU A 202 -20.55 2.68 -10.43
CA LEU A 202 -20.11 3.46 -9.27
C LEU A 202 -19.19 4.64 -9.63
N ASN A 203 -19.72 5.85 -9.47
CA ASN A 203 -18.94 6.93 -8.87
C ASN A 203 -18.61 6.51 -7.44
N LEU A 204 -17.45 5.88 -7.25
CA LEU A 204 -16.94 5.60 -5.90
C LEU A 204 -16.87 6.93 -5.16
N THR A 205 -17.39 6.95 -3.94
CA THR A 205 -17.72 8.18 -3.21
C THR A 205 -16.47 8.99 -2.92
N LEU A 206 -16.15 9.90 -3.86
CA LEU A 206 -15.15 10.96 -3.71
C LEU A 206 -15.30 11.67 -2.36
N THR A 207 -16.53 11.78 -1.84
CA THR A 207 -16.81 12.45 -0.56
C THR A 207 -16.16 11.77 0.65
N THR A 208 -16.17 10.44 0.74
CA THR A 208 -15.51 9.72 1.85
C THR A 208 -13.99 9.91 1.76
N ASP A 209 -13.46 9.76 0.54
CA ASP A 209 -12.03 9.94 0.29
C ASP A 209 -11.56 11.39 0.52
N GLU A 210 -12.37 12.37 0.12
CA GLU A 210 -12.15 13.80 0.37
C GLU A 210 -12.20 14.13 1.86
N THR A 211 -13.15 13.54 2.59
CA THR A 211 -13.28 13.71 4.04
C THR A 211 -12.07 13.14 4.77
N ASN A 212 -11.69 11.90 4.46
CA ASN A 212 -10.53 11.24 5.05
C ASN A 212 -9.23 11.93 4.68
N LEU A 213 -9.12 12.44 3.45
CA LEU A 213 -8.03 13.30 3.03
C LEU A 213 -8.00 14.58 3.89
N ALA A 214 -9.12 15.28 4.06
CA ALA A 214 -9.18 16.47 4.91
C ALA A 214 -8.77 16.19 6.37
N VAL A 215 -9.20 15.06 6.94
CA VAL A 215 -8.81 14.60 8.28
C VAL A 215 -7.30 14.35 8.34
N THR A 216 -6.74 13.67 7.34
CA THR A 216 -5.29 13.41 7.22
C THR A 216 -4.49 14.71 7.09
N ARG A 217 -4.99 15.67 6.29
CA ARG A 217 -4.40 17.00 6.14
C ARG A 217 -4.40 17.80 7.43
N ALA A 218 -5.53 17.85 8.13
CA ALA A 218 -5.65 18.56 9.40
C ALA A 218 -4.68 18.02 10.47
N ALA A 219 -4.41 16.72 10.45
CA ALA A 219 -3.46 16.07 11.34
C ALA A 219 -1.98 16.18 10.89
N LYS A 220 -1.70 16.83 9.74
CA LYS A 220 -0.36 16.91 9.13
C LYS A 220 0.28 15.54 8.89
N LYS A 221 -0.54 14.57 8.51
CA LYS A 221 -0.14 13.22 8.11
C LYS A 221 -0.03 13.19 6.58
N GLY A 222 0.90 12.39 6.04
CA GLY A 222 1.48 12.65 4.73
C GLY A 222 0.78 12.01 3.53
N LEU A 223 -0.05 10.98 3.72
CA LEU A 223 -0.70 10.26 2.62
C LEU A 223 -2.12 9.81 2.99
N HIS A 224 -3.08 10.12 2.13
CA HIS A 224 -4.33 9.38 2.05
C HIS A 224 -4.28 8.51 0.80
N ALA A 225 -4.63 7.23 0.90
CA ALA A 225 -4.62 6.30 -0.23
C ALA A 225 -6.06 5.93 -0.61
N PRO A 226 -6.79 6.80 -1.34
CA PRO A 226 -8.13 6.50 -1.83
C PRO A 226 -8.11 5.32 -2.79
N ALA A 227 -9.07 4.42 -2.64
CA ALA A 227 -9.24 3.28 -3.52
C ALA A 227 -10.25 3.56 -4.63
N VAL A 228 -10.01 2.96 -5.79
CA VAL A 228 -10.74 3.11 -7.04
C VAL A 228 -10.94 1.73 -7.66
N HIS A 229 -12.11 1.50 -8.21
CA HIS A 229 -12.49 0.27 -8.87
C HIS A 229 -11.80 0.14 -10.24
N LEU A 230 -11.19 -1.00 -10.52
CA LEU A 230 -10.75 -1.36 -11.87
C LEU A 230 -11.91 -1.98 -12.65
N SER A 231 -12.64 -1.17 -13.41
CA SER A 231 -13.67 -1.64 -14.35
C SER A 231 -13.06 -2.03 -15.70
N ASN A 232 -12.05 -2.91 -15.74
CA ASN A 232 -11.61 -3.56 -16.99
C ASN A 232 -10.59 -4.67 -16.72
N ALA A 233 -11.07 -5.84 -16.34
CA ALA A 233 -10.43 -7.10 -16.67
C ALA A 233 -11.56 -8.08 -16.93
N SER A 234 -11.64 -8.60 -18.16
CA SER A 234 -12.62 -9.59 -18.59
C SER A 234 -12.58 -10.81 -17.66
N THR A 235 -13.43 -10.80 -16.63
CA THR A 235 -13.56 -11.87 -15.65
C THR A 235 -14.44 -12.94 -16.26
N THR A 236 -13.86 -13.82 -17.08
CA THR A 236 -14.50 -15.08 -17.42
C THR A 236 -14.70 -15.88 -16.14
N ARG A 237 -15.97 -15.91 -15.73
CA ARG A 237 -16.56 -16.62 -14.59
C ARG A 237 -16.01 -18.05 -14.49
N SER A 238 -15.20 -18.31 -13.47
CA SER A 238 -14.99 -19.68 -13.01
C SER A 238 -15.13 -19.70 -11.49
N THR A 239 -16.01 -20.58 -11.04
CA THR A 239 -16.47 -20.77 -9.67
C THR A 239 -15.43 -21.54 -8.88
N ALA A 240 -14.68 -20.88 -8.02
CA ALA A 240 -14.04 -21.54 -6.88
C ALA A 240 -14.12 -20.62 -5.66
N THR A 241 -15.02 -20.96 -4.76
CA THR A 241 -15.04 -20.52 -3.37
C THR A 241 -13.90 -21.24 -2.64
N GLY A 242 -12.96 -20.54 -2.00
CA GLY A 242 -12.00 -21.27 -1.16
C GLY A 242 -10.80 -20.48 -0.65
N SER A 243 -10.73 -20.38 0.67
CA SER A 243 -9.55 -20.11 1.50
C SER A 243 -8.46 -21.22 1.40
N GLY A 244 -8.23 -21.81 0.23
CA GLY A 244 -7.39 -23.00 0.09
C GLY A 244 -6.61 -23.06 -1.21
N SER A 245 -5.29 -23.14 -1.08
CA SER A 245 -4.28 -23.89 -1.88
C SER A 245 -4.33 -23.96 -3.42
N GLY A 246 -5.32 -23.38 -4.09
CA GLY A 246 -5.43 -23.33 -5.55
C GLY A 246 -4.83 -22.04 -6.12
N GLY A 247 -4.00 -22.17 -7.15
CA GLY A 247 -3.42 -21.04 -7.86
C GLY A 247 -4.49 -20.11 -8.44
N LEU A 248 -4.54 -18.88 -7.94
CA LEU A 248 -5.42 -17.83 -8.44
C LEU A 248 -4.78 -17.17 -9.67
N THR A 249 -5.61 -16.72 -10.62
CA THR A 249 -5.20 -15.80 -11.71
C THR A 249 -5.23 -14.36 -11.22
N LEU A 250 -4.49 -13.43 -11.85
CA LEU A 250 -4.47 -12.02 -11.44
C LEU A 250 -5.88 -11.45 -11.18
N PRO A 251 -6.90 -11.56 -12.07
CA PRO A 251 -8.22 -11.02 -11.77
C PRO A 251 -8.84 -11.55 -10.47
N ARG A 252 -8.59 -12.82 -10.10
CA ARG A 252 -9.08 -13.37 -8.83
C ARG A 252 -8.26 -12.90 -7.64
N ARG A 253 -6.96 -12.71 -7.82
CA ARG A 253 -6.09 -12.17 -6.78
C ARG A 253 -6.41 -10.73 -6.46
N LEU A 254 -6.78 -9.95 -7.48
CA LEU A 254 -7.27 -8.59 -7.29
C LEU A 254 -8.67 -8.54 -6.66
N ALA A 255 -9.46 -9.61 -6.78
CA ALA A 255 -10.87 -9.61 -6.40
C ALA A 255 -11.20 -10.12 -4.99
N GLY A 256 -10.38 -10.92 -4.32
CA GLY A 256 -10.79 -11.50 -3.03
C GLY A 256 -11.58 -12.81 -3.09
N GLY A 257 -12.01 -13.27 -4.27
CA GLY A 257 -12.83 -14.47 -4.43
C GLY A 257 -13.79 -14.38 -5.62
N ALA A 258 -14.48 -15.48 -5.92
CA ALA A 258 -15.34 -15.58 -7.10
C ALA A 258 -16.49 -14.55 -7.06
N GLY A 259 -16.40 -13.52 -7.90
CA GLY A 259 -17.47 -12.53 -8.13
C GLY A 259 -17.26 -11.15 -7.50
N ALA A 260 -16.12 -10.89 -6.87
CA ALA A 260 -15.80 -9.57 -6.35
C ALA A 260 -15.05 -8.72 -7.41
N ALA A 261 -15.29 -7.41 -7.35
CA ALA A 261 -14.59 -6.36 -8.10
C ALA A 261 -13.09 -6.35 -7.77
N ALA A 262 -12.23 -5.65 -8.51
CA ALA A 262 -10.82 -5.38 -8.15
C ALA A 262 -10.65 -3.94 -7.60
N GLY A 263 -9.88 -3.77 -6.52
CA GLY A 263 -9.62 -2.49 -5.86
C GLY A 263 -8.21 -1.94 -6.11
N VAL A 264 -8.10 -0.64 -6.45
CA VAL A 264 -6.84 0.07 -6.73
C VAL A 264 -6.72 1.34 -5.90
N CYS A 265 -5.69 1.49 -5.07
CA CYS A 265 -5.42 2.73 -4.37
C CYS A 265 -4.47 3.65 -5.12
N ARG A 266 -4.64 4.97 -5.01
CA ARG A 266 -3.62 5.94 -5.40
C ARG A 266 -3.11 6.64 -4.16
N GLY A 267 -1.81 6.61 -3.88
CA GLY A 267 -1.25 7.45 -2.82
C GLY A 267 -1.41 8.93 -3.18
N ALA A 268 -2.08 9.74 -2.35
CA ALA A 268 -2.16 11.19 -2.52
C ALA A 268 -1.38 11.90 -1.41
N ASP A 269 -0.29 12.57 -1.79
CA ASP A 269 0.55 13.32 -0.87
C ASP A 269 -0.21 14.53 -0.30
N VAL A 270 0.04 14.80 0.97
CA VAL A 270 -0.43 16.00 1.66
C VAL A 270 0.70 17.04 1.62
N GLU A 271 0.56 18.03 0.74
CA GLU A 271 1.36 19.28 0.79
C GLU A 271 0.96 20.15 1.99
#